data_AF-A0A9E2BAR1-F1
#
_entry.id   AF-A0A9E2BAR1-F1
#
_cell.length_a   1.000
_cell.length_b   1.000
_cell.length_c   1.000
_cell.angle_alpha   90.00
_cell.angle_beta   90.00
_cell.angle_gamma   90.00
#
_symmetry.space_group_name_H-M   'P 1'
#
loop_
_entity.id
_entity.type
_entity.pdbx_description
1 polymer ?
#
loop_
_entity_poly.entity_id
_entity_poly.type
_entity_poly.pdbx_seq_one_letter_code
_entity_poly.pdbx_strand_id
1 'polypeptide(L)'
;MDLTSLTAISPLDGRYAAKCDPFRDLFSEYGLIRLRTLTEVRWVQFLADRPEIDDFGPLSPVINGYLDKLAEGFKSSHARRVKDIEKTTNHDVKAVEYLIAEQLGDDADLAKIRPFVHFACTSEDINNIAYALMLRDGRDNVIRPAVRRVIERFRSLAAATADQPMLSRT
;
A
#
# COMPACT_ATOMS: atom_id res chain seq x y z
N MET A 1 10.64 -0.79 -27.25
CA MET A 1 10.01 0.52 -27.03
C MET A 1 9.82 0.68 -25.54
N ASP A 2 10.16 1.83 -24.98
CA ASP A 2 9.96 2.08 -23.54
C ASP A 2 8.49 2.32 -23.23
N LEU A 3 8.09 2.06 -21.98
CA LEU A 3 6.74 2.33 -21.50
C LEU A 3 6.53 3.83 -21.33
N THR A 4 5.58 4.38 -22.07
CA THR A 4 5.11 5.77 -22.01
C THR A 4 3.58 5.76 -22.07
N SER A 5 2.91 6.90 -21.82
CA SER A 5 1.46 6.96 -21.98
C SER A 5 0.98 6.69 -23.41
N LEU A 6 1.83 6.88 -24.43
CA LEU A 6 1.50 6.62 -25.83
C LEU A 6 1.73 5.15 -26.22
N THR A 7 2.70 4.48 -25.61
CA THR A 7 3.07 3.09 -25.88
C THR A 7 2.41 2.08 -24.92
N ALA A 8 1.70 2.54 -23.89
CA ALA A 8 0.97 1.70 -22.96
C ALA A 8 -0.15 0.91 -23.66
N ILE A 9 -0.23 -0.40 -23.39
CA ILE A 9 -1.28 -1.29 -23.94
C ILE A 9 -2.63 -0.94 -23.33
N SER A 10 -2.67 -0.78 -21.99
CA SER A 10 -3.89 -0.40 -21.28
C SER A 10 -4.10 1.11 -21.38
N PRO A 11 -5.30 1.58 -21.77
CA PRO A 11 -5.60 3.02 -21.76
C PRO A 11 -5.65 3.60 -20.34
N LEU A 12 -5.79 2.76 -19.30
CA LEU A 12 -5.76 3.21 -17.90
C LEU A 12 -4.39 3.78 -17.52
N ASP A 13 -3.31 3.24 -18.10
CA ASP A 13 -1.94 3.73 -17.91
C ASP A 13 -1.46 4.66 -19.03
N GLY A 14 -2.25 4.76 -20.11
CA GLY A 14 -2.00 5.61 -21.26
C GLY A 14 -2.95 6.80 -21.34
N ARG A 15 -3.92 6.72 -22.26
CA ARG A 15 -4.89 7.79 -22.56
C ARG A 15 -5.56 8.40 -21.32
N TYR A 16 -5.85 7.59 -20.31
CA TYR A 16 -6.57 7.98 -19.10
C TYR A 16 -5.69 8.00 -17.85
N ALA A 17 -4.35 7.90 -18.00
CA ALA A 17 -3.38 7.91 -16.92
C ALA A 17 -3.66 8.98 -15.86
N ALA A 18 -3.82 10.23 -16.30
CA ALA A 18 -4.07 11.37 -15.40
C ALA A 18 -5.37 11.27 -14.60
N LYS A 19 -6.34 10.44 -15.03
CA LYS A 19 -7.58 10.16 -14.28
C LYS A 19 -7.40 9.02 -13.28
N CYS A 20 -6.39 8.19 -13.47
CA CYS A 20 -6.06 7.04 -12.65
C CYS A 20 -4.89 7.29 -11.68
N ASP A 21 -4.21 8.44 -11.75
CA ASP A 21 -3.06 8.77 -10.88
C ASP A 21 -3.30 8.50 -9.38
N PRO A 22 -4.45 8.84 -8.77
CA PRO A 22 -4.71 8.54 -7.36
C PRO A 22 -4.70 7.04 -7.00
N PHE A 23 -4.82 6.17 -7.99
CA PHE A 23 -4.78 4.72 -7.81
C PHE A 23 -3.36 4.14 -7.95
N ARG A 24 -2.39 4.89 -8.47
CA ARG A 24 -1.03 4.39 -8.68
C ARG A 24 -0.35 3.97 -7.39
N ASP A 25 -0.53 4.73 -6.31
CA ASP A 25 0.05 4.38 -5.01
C ASP A 25 -0.70 3.24 -4.29
N LEU A 26 -1.82 2.77 -4.85
CA LEU A 26 -2.68 1.76 -4.23
C LEU A 26 -2.67 0.44 -5.01
N PHE A 27 -3.06 0.47 -6.29
CA PHE A 27 -3.33 -0.73 -7.10
C PHE A 27 -2.22 -1.07 -8.10
N SER A 28 -1.08 -0.37 -8.05
CA SER A 28 0.11 -0.79 -8.79
C SER A 28 0.93 -1.80 -8.00
N GLU A 29 1.92 -2.40 -8.66
CA GLU A 29 2.92 -3.23 -8.00
C GLU A 29 3.69 -2.47 -6.91
N TYR A 30 3.97 -1.18 -7.12
CA TYR A 30 4.54 -0.32 -6.08
C TYR A 30 3.61 -0.22 -4.86
N GLY A 31 2.31 -0.01 -5.09
CA GLY A 31 1.31 0.06 -4.03
C GLY A 31 1.21 -1.24 -3.23
N LEU A 32 1.22 -2.38 -3.92
CA LEU A 32 1.22 -3.70 -3.30
C LEU A 32 2.47 -3.92 -2.44
N ILE A 33 3.67 -3.68 -2.98
CA ILE A 33 4.92 -3.84 -2.23
C ILE A 33 4.96 -2.92 -1.01
N ARG A 34 4.55 -1.65 -1.17
CA ARG A 34 4.47 -0.69 -0.06
C ARG A 34 3.59 -1.22 1.06
N LEU A 35 2.39 -1.70 0.74
CA LEU A 35 1.43 -2.16 1.75
C LEU A 35 1.81 -3.51 2.36
N ARG A 36 2.48 -4.40 1.61
CA ARG A 36 3.12 -5.59 2.19
C ARG A 36 4.21 -5.21 3.20
N THR A 37 5.05 -4.24 2.84
CA THR A 37 6.11 -3.73 3.74
C THR A 37 5.50 -3.12 5.01
N LEU A 38 4.42 -2.35 4.89
CA LEU A 38 3.68 -1.82 6.03
C LEU A 38 3.14 -2.96 6.91
N THR A 39 2.49 -3.97 6.33
CA THR A 39 1.95 -5.12 7.08
C THR A 39 3.04 -5.86 7.85
N GLU A 40 4.15 -6.18 7.21
CA GLU A 40 5.30 -6.84 7.85
C GLU A 40 5.87 -6.03 9.02
N VAL A 41 6.07 -4.72 8.81
CA VAL A 41 6.56 -3.84 9.88
C VAL A 41 5.60 -3.81 11.06
N ARG A 42 4.30 -3.69 10.79
CA ARG A 42 3.27 -3.67 11.84
C ARG A 42 3.15 -5.02 12.54
N TRP A 43 3.41 -6.12 11.85
CA TRP A 43 3.46 -7.46 12.43
C TRP A 43 4.62 -7.61 13.43
N VAL A 44 5.82 -7.18 13.02
CA VAL A 44 7.01 -7.15 13.89
C VAL A 44 6.75 -6.33 15.16
N GLN A 45 6.18 -5.14 15.02
CA GLN A 45 5.84 -4.29 16.17
C GLN A 45 4.78 -4.94 17.06
N PHE A 46 3.75 -5.54 16.46
CA PHE A 46 2.71 -6.25 17.20
C PHE A 46 3.28 -7.40 18.04
N LEU A 47 4.19 -8.19 17.46
CA LEU A 47 4.87 -9.30 18.14
C LEU A 47 5.74 -8.78 19.28
N ALA A 48 6.44 -7.65 19.11
CA ALA A 48 7.31 -7.13 20.15
C ALA A 48 6.55 -6.51 21.33
N ASP A 49 5.28 -6.16 21.14
CA ASP A 49 4.39 -5.73 22.20
C ASP A 49 3.72 -6.91 22.94
N ARG A 50 4.01 -8.17 22.56
CA ARG A 50 3.49 -9.36 23.25
C ARG A 50 4.42 -9.76 24.40
N PRO A 51 3.98 -9.68 25.67
CA PRO A 51 4.80 -10.14 26.80
C PRO A 51 5.02 -11.66 26.82
N GLU A 52 4.23 -12.43 26.05
CA GLU A 52 4.35 -13.88 25.95
C GLU A 52 5.48 -14.35 25.02
N ILE A 53 6.09 -13.45 24.25
CA ILE A 53 7.20 -13.74 23.34
C ILE A 53 8.50 -13.31 24.04
N ASP A 54 9.03 -14.25 24.82
CA ASP A 54 10.31 -14.09 25.53
C ASP A 54 11.43 -13.69 24.56
N ASP A 55 12.36 -12.87 25.03
CA ASP A 55 13.57 -12.40 24.32
C ASP A 55 13.34 -11.54 23.06
N PHE A 56 12.12 -11.10 22.77
CA PHE A 56 11.85 -10.22 21.62
C PHE A 56 11.56 -8.76 22.00
N GLY A 57 10.74 -8.52 23.03
CA GLY A 57 10.16 -7.22 23.32
C GLY A 57 10.42 -6.67 24.73
N PRO A 58 10.07 -5.38 24.97
CA PRO A 58 9.58 -4.39 24.00
C PRO A 58 10.70 -3.75 23.16
N LEU A 59 10.38 -3.35 21.92
CA LEU A 59 11.33 -2.58 21.10
C LEU A 59 11.59 -1.20 21.73
N SER A 60 12.84 -0.75 21.64
CA SER A 60 13.18 0.61 22.08
C SER A 60 12.46 1.66 21.21
N PRO A 61 12.17 2.86 21.75
CA PRO A 61 11.54 3.93 20.97
C PRO A 61 12.31 4.31 19.70
N VAL A 62 13.65 4.18 19.73
CA VAL A 62 14.52 4.45 18.58
C VAL A 62 14.25 3.45 17.45
N ILE A 63 14.16 2.17 17.79
CA ILE A 63 13.90 1.10 16.83
C ILE A 63 12.49 1.19 16.27
N ASN A 64 11.49 1.40 17.14
CA ASN A 64 10.11 1.61 16.70
C ASN A 64 10.02 2.80 15.74
N GLY A 65 10.67 3.92 16.06
CA GLY A 65 10.73 5.07 15.16
C GLY A 65 11.47 4.81 13.84
N TYR A 66 12.42 3.88 13.81
CA TYR A 66 13.07 3.45 12.57
C TYR A 66 12.11 2.65 11.69
N LEU A 67 11.42 1.66 12.27
CA LEU A 67 10.41 0.85 11.59
C LEU A 67 9.26 1.71 11.04
N ASP A 68 8.77 2.67 11.82
CA ASP A 68 7.73 3.61 11.38
C ASP A 68 8.19 4.44 10.18
N LYS A 69 9.42 4.95 10.21
CA LYS A 69 10.00 5.69 9.07
C LYS A 69 10.11 4.83 7.81
N LEU A 70 10.41 3.54 7.93
CA LEU A 70 10.44 2.63 6.78
C LEU A 70 9.04 2.43 6.20
N ALA A 71 8.05 2.17 7.06
CA ALA A 71 6.68 1.91 6.64
C ALA A 71 5.98 3.15 6.05
N GLU A 72 6.14 4.31 6.69
CA GLU A 72 5.48 5.57 6.30
C GLU A 72 6.26 6.31 5.21
N GLY A 73 7.59 6.21 5.23
CA GLY A 73 8.51 6.84 4.29
C GLY A 73 8.89 5.95 3.11
N PHE A 74 8.08 4.96 2.76
CA PHE A 74 8.35 4.04 1.66
C PHE A 74 8.45 4.78 0.31
N LYS A 75 9.47 4.45 -0.50
CA LYS A 75 9.81 5.17 -1.74
C LYS A 75 9.96 4.22 -2.92
N SER A 76 9.91 4.76 -4.14
CA SER A 76 10.12 4.00 -5.38
C SER A 76 11.49 3.31 -5.46
N SER A 77 12.51 3.81 -4.77
CA SER A 77 13.80 3.13 -4.62
C SER A 77 13.68 1.82 -3.84
N HIS A 78 12.86 1.77 -2.79
CA HIS A 78 12.62 0.55 -2.01
C HIS A 78 11.88 -0.50 -2.85
N ALA A 79 10.83 -0.11 -3.58
CA ALA A 79 10.14 -1.04 -4.48
C ALA A 79 11.06 -1.59 -5.57
N ARG A 80 11.90 -0.75 -6.16
CA ARG A 80 12.93 -1.22 -7.12
C ARG A 80 13.87 -2.23 -6.47
N ARG A 81 14.31 -1.97 -5.22
CA ARG A 81 15.16 -2.90 -4.48
C ARG A 81 14.47 -4.23 -4.22
N VAL A 82 13.18 -4.24 -3.86
CA VAL A 82 12.39 -5.49 -3.74
C VAL A 82 12.39 -6.26 -5.06
N LYS A 83 12.13 -5.60 -6.19
CA LYS A 83 12.17 -6.26 -7.50
C LYS A 83 13.56 -6.80 -7.85
N ASP A 84 14.64 -6.16 -7.40
CA ASP A 84 16.00 -6.68 -7.61
C ASP A 84 16.27 -7.93 -6.77
N ILE A 85 15.80 -7.97 -5.52
CA ILE A 85 15.89 -9.15 -4.65
C ILE A 85 15.01 -10.30 -5.18
N GLU A 86 13.83 -9.97 -5.71
CA GLU A 86 12.90 -10.92 -6.29
C GLU A 86 13.51 -11.68 -7.47
N LYS A 87 14.40 -11.07 -8.25
CA LYS A 87 15.12 -11.78 -9.33
C LYS A 87 15.93 -12.96 -8.83
N THR A 88 16.40 -12.92 -7.58
CA THR A 88 17.17 -14.01 -6.96
C THR A 88 16.28 -14.97 -6.19
N THR A 89 15.28 -14.45 -5.47
CA THR A 89 14.41 -15.28 -4.62
C THR A 89 13.26 -15.93 -5.38
N ASN A 90 12.87 -15.39 -6.54
CA ASN A 90 11.69 -15.76 -7.32
C ASN A 90 10.39 -15.76 -6.49
N HIS A 91 10.34 -14.95 -5.43
CA HIS A 91 9.20 -14.84 -4.52
C HIS A 91 9.08 -13.40 -3.98
N ASP A 92 7.93 -12.78 -4.22
CA ASP A 92 7.66 -11.36 -3.94
C ASP A 92 7.60 -11.00 -2.44
N VAL A 93 6.87 -11.76 -1.62
CA VAL A 93 6.81 -11.56 -0.17
C VAL A 93 8.18 -11.78 0.46
N LYS A 94 8.88 -12.85 0.07
CA LYS A 94 10.24 -13.09 0.56
C LYS A 94 11.21 -11.96 0.25
N ALA A 95 11.07 -11.33 -0.93
CA ALA A 95 11.87 -10.15 -1.28
C ALA A 95 11.58 -8.93 -0.40
N VAL A 96 10.34 -8.78 0.10
CA VAL A 96 9.99 -7.74 1.10
C VAL A 96 10.66 -8.05 2.44
N GLU A 97 10.67 -9.30 2.89
CA GLU A 97 11.38 -9.69 4.13
C GLU A 97 12.86 -9.31 4.07
N TYR A 98 13.52 -9.63 2.96
CA TYR A 98 14.92 -9.28 2.73
C TYR A 98 15.14 -7.76 2.67
N LEU A 99 14.25 -7.00 2.03
CA LEU A 99 14.33 -5.54 2.07
C LEU A 99 14.31 -5.04 3.51
N ILE A 100 13.38 -5.50 4.34
CA ILE A 100 13.28 -5.08 5.74
C ILE A 100 14.55 -5.46 6.49
N ALA A 101 15.07 -6.68 6.30
CA ALA A 101 16.33 -7.12 6.90
C ALA A 101 17.54 -6.26 6.48
N GLU A 102 17.61 -5.84 5.21
CA GLU A 102 18.64 -4.92 4.70
C GLU A 102 18.54 -3.53 5.33
N GLN A 103 17.31 -3.00 5.47
CA GLN A 103 17.09 -1.69 6.10
C GLN A 103 17.49 -1.71 7.58
N LEU A 104 17.21 -2.81 8.29
CA LEU A 104 17.61 -2.98 9.68
C LEU A 104 19.14 -2.91 9.89
N GLY A 105 19.97 -3.14 8.86
CA GLY A 105 21.43 -3.01 8.99
C GLY A 105 22.04 -3.93 10.05
N ASP A 106 23.34 -3.79 10.33
CA ASP A 106 24.08 -4.70 11.22
C ASP A 106 24.16 -4.25 12.68
N ASP A 107 23.31 -3.30 13.08
CA ASP A 107 23.19 -2.91 14.48
C ASP A 107 22.73 -4.12 15.32
N ALA A 108 23.39 -4.36 16.45
CA ALA A 108 23.16 -5.53 17.27
C ALA A 108 21.73 -5.64 17.81
N ASP A 109 21.06 -4.51 18.06
CA ASP A 109 19.67 -4.51 18.52
C ASP A 109 18.69 -4.68 17.36
N LEU A 110 19.02 -4.20 16.16
CA LEU A 110 18.22 -4.43 14.95
C LEU A 110 18.39 -5.86 14.40
N ALA A 111 19.54 -6.50 14.63
CA ALA A 111 19.79 -7.89 14.25
C ALA A 111 18.87 -8.88 14.98
N LYS A 112 18.48 -8.57 16.23
CA LYS A 112 17.52 -9.39 17.01
C LYS A 112 16.12 -9.44 16.40
N ILE A 113 15.79 -8.48 15.53
CA ILE A 113 14.45 -8.34 14.93
C ILE A 113 14.33 -9.16 13.66
N ARG A 114 15.44 -9.36 12.93
CA ARG A 114 15.45 -10.08 11.65
C ARG A 114 14.75 -11.44 11.70
N PRO A 115 14.92 -12.29 12.73
CA PRO A 115 14.21 -13.58 12.82
C PRO A 115 12.69 -13.46 13.01
N PHE A 116 12.21 -12.31 13.47
CA PHE A 116 10.79 -12.06 13.74
C PHE A 116 10.05 -11.42 12.55
N VAL A 117 10.78 -10.97 11.52
CA VAL A 117 10.18 -10.56 10.25
C VAL A 117 9.50 -11.78 9.63
N HIS A 118 8.21 -11.65 9.27
CA HIS A 118 7.37 -12.74 8.76
C HIS A 118 7.21 -13.95 9.70
N PHE A 119 7.50 -13.81 11.00
CA PHE A 119 7.44 -14.94 11.92
C PHE A 119 6.03 -15.52 12.02
N ALA A 120 5.94 -16.84 11.80
CA ALA A 120 4.72 -17.64 11.79
C ALA A 120 3.65 -17.20 10.78
N CYS A 121 3.99 -16.32 9.83
CA CYS A 121 3.10 -15.94 8.74
C CYS A 121 3.23 -16.90 7.56
N THR A 122 2.15 -17.02 6.80
CA THR A 122 2.21 -17.40 5.37
C THR A 122 2.16 -16.13 4.51
N SER A 123 2.58 -16.23 3.25
CA SER A 123 2.48 -15.16 2.27
C SER A 123 1.06 -14.56 2.20
N GLU A 124 0.02 -15.37 2.39
CA GLU A 124 -1.35 -14.91 2.34
C GLU A 124 -1.79 -14.07 3.53
N ASP A 125 -1.17 -14.19 4.71
CA ASP A 125 -1.44 -13.30 5.85
C ASP A 125 -1.00 -11.87 5.55
N ILE A 126 0.04 -11.72 4.73
CA ILE A 126 0.55 -10.43 4.29
C ILE A 126 -0.27 -9.91 3.10
N ASN A 127 -0.55 -10.79 2.13
CA ASN A 127 -1.27 -10.44 0.92
C ASN A 127 -2.70 -9.99 1.22
N ASN A 128 -3.47 -10.77 1.98
CA ASN A 128 -4.88 -10.45 2.21
C ASN A 128 -5.04 -9.13 2.98
N ILE A 129 -4.17 -8.84 3.94
CA ILE A 129 -4.15 -7.56 4.67
C ILE A 129 -3.74 -6.44 3.72
N ALA A 130 -2.68 -6.61 2.91
CA ALA A 130 -2.29 -5.61 1.93
C ALA A 130 -3.44 -5.29 0.97
N TYR A 131 -4.12 -6.30 0.42
CA TYR A 131 -5.29 -6.10 -0.44
C TYR A 131 -6.47 -5.43 0.29
N ALA A 132 -6.74 -5.79 1.54
CA ALA A 132 -7.76 -5.15 2.34
C ALA A 132 -7.47 -3.65 2.53
N LEU A 133 -6.20 -3.29 2.80
CA LEU A 133 -5.75 -1.91 2.89
C LEU A 133 -5.88 -1.18 1.55
N MET A 134 -5.46 -1.80 0.44
CA MET A 134 -5.61 -1.24 -0.91
C MET A 134 -7.08 -0.92 -1.23
N LEU A 135 -7.99 -1.87 -0.96
CA LEU A 135 -9.42 -1.71 -1.22
C LEU A 135 -10.05 -0.64 -0.33
N ARG A 136 -9.74 -0.67 0.98
CA ARG A 136 -10.23 0.33 1.94
C ARG A 136 -9.80 1.73 1.53
N ASP A 137 -8.51 1.92 1.27
CA ASP A 137 -7.95 3.24 0.97
C ASP A 137 -8.39 3.73 -0.41
N GLY A 138 -8.47 2.84 -1.41
CA GLY A 138 -9.02 3.17 -2.72
C GLY A 138 -10.49 3.58 -2.65
N ARG A 139 -11.28 2.88 -1.83
CA ARG A 139 -12.69 3.24 -1.59
C ARG A 139 -12.81 4.58 -0.89
N ASP A 140 -12.15 4.75 0.25
CA ASP A 140 -12.39 5.89 1.14
C ASP A 140 -11.71 7.18 0.67
N ASN A 141 -10.53 7.08 0.06
CA ASN A 141 -9.76 8.25 -0.35
C ASN A 141 -9.98 8.64 -1.82
N VAL A 142 -10.43 7.72 -2.69
CA VAL A 142 -10.60 8.00 -4.13
C VAL A 142 -12.05 7.89 -4.58
N ILE A 143 -12.66 6.71 -4.43
CA ILE A 143 -13.99 6.43 -5.00
C ILE A 143 -15.08 7.22 -4.26
N ARG A 144 -15.14 7.14 -2.93
CA ARG A 144 -16.17 7.79 -2.11
C ARG A 144 -16.18 9.32 -2.32
N PRO A 145 -15.04 10.04 -2.33
CA PRO A 145 -15.03 11.46 -2.66
C PRO A 145 -15.53 11.74 -4.09
N ALA A 146 -15.17 10.92 -5.07
CA ALA A 146 -15.63 11.10 -6.45
C ALA A 146 -17.16 10.93 -6.58
N VAL A 147 -17.72 9.88 -5.98
CA VAL A 147 -19.16 9.64 -5.94
C VAL A 147 -19.89 10.79 -5.24
N ARG A 148 -19.36 11.28 -4.12
CA ARG A 148 -19.93 12.45 -3.43
C ARG A 148 -20.02 13.69 -4.32
N ARG A 149 -19.00 13.97 -5.14
CA ARG A 149 -19.05 15.10 -6.09
C ARG A 149 -20.16 14.93 -7.13
N VAL A 150 -20.38 13.72 -7.62
CA VAL A 150 -21.47 13.42 -8.58
C VAL A 150 -22.84 13.61 -7.92
N ILE A 151 -23.03 13.07 -6.71
CA ILE A 151 -24.27 13.25 -5.94
C ILE A 151 -24.56 14.74 -5.74
N GLU A 152 -23.54 15.51 -5.34
CA GLU A 152 -23.72 16.93 -5.08
C GLU A 152 -24.05 17.71 -6.36
N ARG A 153 -23.46 17.32 -7.49
CA ARG A 153 -23.82 17.88 -8.79
C ARG A 153 -25.28 17.61 -9.14
N PHE A 154 -25.78 16.40 -8.91
CA PHE A 154 -27.19 16.07 -9.15
C PHE A 154 -28.13 16.85 -8.22
N ARG A 155 -27.78 17.00 -6.95
CA ARG A 155 -28.55 17.84 -6.01
C ARG A 155 -28.62 19.29 -6.47
N SER A 156 -27.49 19.83 -6.88
CA SER A 156 -27.40 21.21 -7.40
C SER A 156 -28.28 21.39 -8.64
N LEU A 157 -28.25 20.43 -9.58
CA LEU A 157 -29.08 20.47 -10.79
C LEU A 157 -30.57 20.37 -10.43
N ALA A 158 -30.95 19.43 -9.58
CA ALA A 158 -32.33 19.25 -9.16
C ALA A 158 -32.91 20.51 -8.49
N ALA A 159 -32.14 21.15 -7.61
CA ALA A 159 -32.56 22.41 -6.98
C ALA A 159 -32.66 23.56 -8.00
N ALA A 160 -31.68 23.68 -8.91
CA ALA A 160 -31.65 24.74 -9.91
C ALA A 160 -32.77 24.63 -10.95
N THR A 161 -33.26 23.42 -11.22
CA THR A 161 -34.32 23.17 -12.21
C THR A 161 -35.63 22.74 -11.56
N ALA A 162 -35.83 23.02 -10.26
CA ALA A 162 -36.98 22.51 -9.51
C ALA A 162 -38.33 22.94 -10.10
N ASP A 163 -38.43 24.18 -10.56
CA ASP A 163 -39.67 24.74 -11.11
C ASP A 163 -39.73 24.71 -12.65
N GLN A 164 -38.75 24.08 -13.31
CA GLN A 164 -38.71 24.03 -14.78
C GLN A 164 -39.66 22.93 -15.30
N PRO A 165 -40.80 23.28 -15.94
CA PRO A 165 -41.67 22.27 -16.51
C PRO A 165 -40.96 21.52 -17.65
N MET A 166 -41.14 20.20 -17.70
CA MET A 166 -40.66 19.34 -18.79
C MET A 166 -41.73 18.29 -19.11
N LEU A 167 -42.13 18.20 -20.38
CA LEU A 167 -43.07 17.18 -20.84
C LEU A 167 -42.44 15.79 -20.69
N SER A 168 -43.08 14.91 -19.90
CA SER A 168 -42.63 13.53 -19.72
C SER A 168 -42.67 12.75 -21.03
N ARG A 169 -41.75 11.79 -21.19
CA ARG A 169 -41.81 10.74 -22.22
C ARG A 169 -41.92 9.41 -21.49
N THR A 170 -43.04 8.74 -21.67
CA THR A 170 -43.38 7.45 -21.03
C THR A 170 -43.21 6.31 -21.99
#